data_AF-A0A1I4S544-F1
#
_entry.id   AF-A0A1I4S544-F1
#
_cell.length_a   1.000
_cell.length_b   1.000
_cell.length_c   1.000
_cell.angle_alpha   90.00
_cell.angle_beta   90.00
_cell.angle_gamma   90.00
#
_symmetry.space_group_name_H-M   'P 1'
#
loop_
_entity.id
_entity.type
_entity.pdbx_description
1 polymer ?
#
loop_
_entity_poly.entity_id
_entity_poly.type
_entity_poly.pdbx_seq_one_letter_code
_entity_poly.pdbx_strand_id
1 'polypeptide(L)'
;MDELMLVAATPFKRNNKNSLSIKDFEFVLSFDLKWMAPDVASKIRDRAIGSQLLKFQGAELIPNFDISNIEIPHGFKPSESIFKERSAIEDIIALIVANCGKSARDTTALINKKQEQLDDLVDIEVAGLLTARELGCDIDLIYDRIHNKVFSKQEMST
;
A
#
# COMPACT_ATOMS: atom_id res chain seq x y z
N MET A 1 -9.72 -12.36 2.81
CA MET A 1 -8.35 -12.62 3.30
C MET A 1 -7.45 -11.60 2.63
N ASP A 2 -6.58 -10.92 3.36
CA ASP A 2 -5.71 -9.89 2.77
C ASP A 2 -4.68 -10.55 1.86
N GLU A 3 -4.60 -10.12 0.60
CA GLU A 3 -3.66 -10.66 -0.38
C GLU A 3 -2.21 -10.52 0.08
N LEU A 4 -1.88 -9.43 0.79
CA LEU A 4 -0.55 -9.19 1.33
C LEU A 4 -0.19 -10.23 2.38
N MET A 5 -1.17 -10.68 3.17
CA MET A 5 -0.98 -11.73 4.18
C MET A 5 -0.65 -13.07 3.52
N LEU A 6 -1.35 -13.44 2.43
CA LEU A 6 -1.07 -14.67 1.69
C LEU A 6 0.33 -14.65 1.09
N VAL A 7 0.71 -13.55 0.47
CA VAL A 7 2.06 -13.38 -0.10
C VAL A 7 3.12 -13.44 1.00
N ALA A 8 2.91 -12.75 2.12
CA ALA A 8 3.85 -12.76 3.24
C ALA A 8 3.96 -14.12 3.91
N ALA A 9 2.88 -14.91 3.98
CA ALA A 9 2.87 -16.24 4.59
C ALA A 9 3.56 -17.30 3.70
N THR A 10 3.55 -17.12 2.39
CA THR A 10 3.98 -18.15 1.43
C THR A 10 5.44 -18.59 1.63
N PRO A 11 6.44 -17.68 1.76
CA PRO A 11 7.83 -18.08 1.98
C PRO A 11 8.03 -18.96 3.20
N PHE A 12 7.32 -18.67 4.29
CA PHE A 12 7.40 -19.44 5.53
C PHE A 12 6.77 -20.83 5.40
N LYS A 13 5.61 -20.93 4.74
CA LYS A 13 4.98 -22.22 4.41
C LYS A 13 5.87 -23.07 3.51
N ARG A 14 6.45 -22.46 2.47
CA ARG A 14 7.31 -23.12 1.48
C ARG A 14 8.55 -23.72 2.14
N ASN A 15 9.16 -22.98 3.07
CA ASN A 15 10.36 -23.39 3.76
C ASN A 15 10.07 -24.22 5.03
N ASN A 16 8.80 -24.39 5.40
CA ASN A 16 8.33 -25.03 6.62
C ASN A 16 9.01 -24.49 7.89
N LYS A 17 9.17 -23.16 7.96
CA LYS A 17 9.85 -22.45 9.05
C LYS A 17 9.00 -21.30 9.55
N ASN A 18 9.11 -21.00 10.84
CA ASN A 18 8.46 -19.84 11.48
C ASN A 18 9.35 -18.59 11.52
N SER A 19 10.59 -18.69 11.02
CA SER A 19 11.50 -17.56 10.83
C SER A 19 12.28 -17.75 9.53
N LEU A 20 12.61 -16.65 8.86
CA LEU A 20 13.41 -16.63 7.64
C LEU A 20 14.34 -15.43 7.62
N SER A 21 15.52 -15.58 7.03
CA SER A 21 16.34 -14.41 6.72
C SER A 21 15.64 -13.52 5.68
N ILE A 22 15.98 -12.24 5.66
CA ILE A 22 15.50 -11.29 4.63
C ILE A 22 15.76 -11.83 3.23
N LYS A 23 16.97 -12.34 3.00
CA LYS A 23 17.39 -12.85 1.70
C LYS A 23 16.58 -14.07 1.28
N ASP A 24 16.32 -15.00 2.21
CA ASP A 24 15.53 -16.19 1.90
C ASP A 24 14.07 -15.82 1.59
N PHE A 25 13.50 -14.88 2.35
CA PHE A 25 12.15 -14.39 2.12
C PHE A 25 11.99 -13.81 0.71
N GLU A 26 12.88 -12.89 0.33
CA GLU A 26 12.88 -12.28 -1.01
C GLU A 26 13.19 -13.29 -2.11
N PHE A 27 14.12 -14.22 -1.83
CA PHE A 27 14.50 -15.25 -2.78
C PHE A 27 13.33 -16.15 -3.14
N VAL A 28 12.52 -16.56 -2.17
CA VAL A 28 11.35 -17.41 -2.45
C VAL A 28 10.34 -16.66 -3.33
N LEU A 29 10.05 -15.39 -3.04
CA LEU A 29 9.11 -14.60 -3.85
C LEU A 29 9.60 -14.37 -5.28
N SER A 30 10.91 -14.13 -5.45
CA SER A 30 11.46 -13.71 -6.74
C SER A 30 12.00 -14.82 -7.61
N PHE A 31 12.62 -15.86 -7.03
CA PHE A 31 13.31 -16.90 -7.78
C PHE A 31 12.59 -18.25 -7.74
N ASP A 32 12.11 -18.67 -6.57
CA ASP A 32 11.39 -19.95 -6.44
C ASP A 32 9.98 -19.85 -7.04
N LEU A 33 9.20 -18.87 -6.58
CA LEU A 33 7.82 -18.66 -7.04
C LEU A 33 7.73 -17.81 -8.32
N LYS A 34 8.78 -17.03 -8.62
CA LYS A 34 8.84 -16.11 -9.77
C LYS A 34 7.63 -15.18 -9.84
N TRP A 35 7.14 -14.74 -8.69
CA TRP A 35 5.99 -13.84 -8.62
C TRP A 35 6.36 -12.41 -8.95
N MET A 36 7.58 -11.99 -8.62
CA MET A 36 8.02 -10.60 -8.73
C MET A 36 9.54 -10.48 -8.84
N ALA A 37 10.05 -9.32 -9.24
CA ALA A 37 11.48 -9.04 -9.24
C ALA A 37 12.03 -8.80 -7.80
N PRO A 38 13.35 -8.94 -7.55
CA PRO A 38 13.93 -8.83 -6.20
C PRO A 38 13.71 -7.49 -5.50
N ASP A 39 13.72 -6.39 -6.26
CA ASP A 39 13.41 -5.05 -5.79
C ASP A 39 11.94 -4.94 -5.31
N VAL A 40 11.01 -5.57 -6.05
CA VAL A 40 9.60 -5.63 -5.66
C VAL A 40 9.39 -6.50 -4.43
N ALA A 41 10.13 -7.61 -4.30
CA ALA A 41 10.08 -8.45 -3.10
C ALA A 41 10.53 -7.69 -1.85
N SER A 42 11.55 -6.83 -1.98
CA SER A 42 12.00 -5.93 -0.90
C SER A 42 10.87 -4.98 -0.48
N LYS A 43 10.16 -4.37 -1.44
CA LYS A 43 8.99 -3.50 -1.16
C LYS A 43 7.86 -4.25 -0.47
N ILE A 44 7.57 -5.49 -0.90
CA ILE A 44 6.54 -6.33 -0.26
C ILE A 44 6.91 -6.66 1.18
N ARG A 45 8.19 -6.99 1.45
CA ARG A 45 8.71 -7.19 2.80
C ARG A 45 8.47 -5.96 3.65
N ASP A 46 8.88 -4.77 3.18
CA ASP A 46 8.75 -3.52 3.92
C ASP A 46 7.28 -3.17 4.19
N ARG A 47 6.40 -3.40 3.21
CA ARG A 47 4.95 -3.23 3.37
C ARG A 47 4.37 -4.21 4.39
N ALA A 48 4.79 -5.46 4.37
CA ALA A 48 4.33 -6.46 5.35
C ALA A 48 4.80 -6.14 6.77
N ILE A 49 5.98 -5.54 6.93
CA ILE A 49 6.46 -5.02 8.22
C ILE A 49 5.64 -3.80 8.64
N GLY A 50 5.42 -2.83 7.75
CA GLY A 50 4.62 -1.63 8.01
C GLY A 50 3.17 -1.95 8.40
N SER A 51 2.60 -3.00 7.80
CA SER A 51 1.27 -3.53 8.15
C SER A 51 1.27 -4.46 9.37
N GLN A 52 2.37 -4.58 10.12
CA GLN A 52 2.52 -5.43 11.30
C GLN A 52 2.26 -6.94 11.07
N LEU A 53 2.32 -7.39 9.81
CA LEU A 53 2.21 -8.80 9.46
C LEU A 53 3.52 -9.54 9.72
N LEU A 54 4.65 -8.86 9.49
CA LEU A 54 5.99 -9.34 9.77
C LEU A 54 6.68 -8.42 10.77
N LYS A 55 7.65 -8.96 11.50
CA LYS A 55 8.54 -8.19 12.37
C LYS A 55 9.96 -8.74 12.31
N PHE A 56 10.91 -7.89 12.63
CA PHE A 56 12.30 -8.31 12.83
C PHE A 56 12.48 -8.91 14.22
N GLN A 57 13.12 -10.07 14.26
CA GLN A 57 13.68 -10.66 15.46
C GLN A 57 15.18 -10.90 15.21
N GLY A 58 16.01 -9.93 15.64
CA GLY A 58 17.42 -9.93 15.31
C GLY A 58 17.64 -9.75 13.80
N ALA A 59 18.24 -10.76 13.16
CA ALA A 59 18.50 -10.77 11.72
C ALA A 59 17.46 -11.54 10.89
N GLU A 60 16.41 -12.06 11.52
CA GLU A 60 15.37 -12.85 10.88
C GLU A 60 14.02 -12.13 10.88
N LEU A 61 13.22 -12.41 9.86
CA LEU A 61 11.82 -12.06 9.76
C LEU A 61 10.99 -13.16 10.42
N ILE A 62 10.04 -12.76 11.25
CA ILE A 62 9.03 -13.65 11.81
C ILE A 62 7.63 -13.08 11.53
N PRO A 63 6.64 -13.94 11.26
CA PRO A 63 5.25 -13.54 11.15
C PRO A 63 4.72 -13.11 12.53
N ASN A 64 3.76 -12.19 12.52
CA ASN A 64 3.01 -11.80 13.72
C ASN A 64 1.64 -12.50 13.81
N PHE A 65 1.42 -13.51 12.96
CA PHE A 65 0.21 -14.31 12.87
C PHE A 65 0.56 -15.79 12.76
N ASP A 66 -0.40 -16.67 13.04
CA ASP A 66 -0.21 -18.11 12.91
C ASP A 66 -0.28 -18.52 11.44
N ILE A 67 0.89 -18.82 10.86
CA ILE A 67 0.99 -19.30 9.48
C ILE A 67 0.26 -20.63 9.32
N SER A 68 0.15 -21.46 10.36
CA SER A 68 -0.45 -22.81 10.27
C SER A 68 -1.87 -22.77 9.74
N ASN A 69 -2.64 -21.76 10.16
CA ASN A 69 -4.04 -21.53 9.77
C ASN A 69 -4.21 -20.86 8.40
N ILE A 70 -3.11 -20.51 7.72
CA ILE A 70 -3.17 -19.92 6.38
C ILE A 70 -3.19 -21.01 5.33
N GLU A 71 -4.32 -21.10 4.61
CA GLU A 71 -4.45 -21.93 3.42
C GLU A 71 -4.13 -21.08 2.18
N ILE A 72 -3.09 -21.47 1.44
CA ILE A 72 -2.72 -20.81 0.19
C ILE A 72 -3.38 -21.61 -0.94
N PRO A 73 -4.29 -21.00 -1.73
CA PRO A 73 -4.96 -21.69 -2.83
C PRO A 73 -3.96 -22.28 -3.82
N HIS A 74 -4.31 -23.44 -4.38
CA HIS A 74 -3.48 -24.05 -5.42
C HIS A 74 -3.39 -23.13 -6.65
N GLY A 75 -2.16 -22.86 -7.11
CA GLY A 75 -1.93 -21.92 -8.22
C GLY A 75 -2.12 -20.45 -7.86
N PHE A 76 -2.21 -20.10 -6.57
CA PHE A 76 -2.23 -18.70 -6.15
C PHE A 76 -1.03 -17.95 -6.72
N LYS A 77 -1.32 -16.77 -7.28
CA LYS A 77 -0.33 -15.78 -7.68
C LYS A 77 -0.87 -14.41 -7.28
N PRO A 78 -0.04 -13.53 -6.70
CA PRO A 78 -0.44 -12.17 -6.40
C PRO A 78 -0.93 -11.44 -7.65
N SER A 79 -2.01 -10.68 -7.48
CA SER A 79 -2.54 -9.73 -8.44
C SER A 79 -1.61 -8.52 -8.57
N GLU A 80 -1.69 -7.82 -9.70
CA GLU A 80 -0.84 -6.63 -9.92
C GLU A 80 -1.09 -5.51 -8.90
N SER A 81 -2.27 -5.52 -8.27
CA SER A 81 -2.69 -4.55 -7.26
C SER A 81 -1.80 -4.57 -6.02
N ILE A 82 -1.21 -5.72 -5.66
CA ILE A 82 -0.32 -5.80 -4.50
C ILE A 82 1.00 -5.04 -4.72
N PHE A 83 1.40 -4.87 -5.98
CA PHE A 83 2.63 -4.19 -6.38
C PHE A 83 2.44 -2.68 -6.52
N LYS A 84 1.19 -2.21 -6.61
CA LYS A 84 0.90 -0.77 -6.63
C LYS A 84 1.10 -0.21 -5.23
N GLU A 85 2.08 0.69 -5.10
CA GLU A 85 2.15 1.62 -3.99
C GLU A 85 0.89 2.49 -4.03
N ARG A 86 0.22 2.68 -2.89
CA ARG A 86 -0.93 3.58 -2.85
C ARG A 86 -0.48 4.95 -3.31
N SER A 87 -1.07 5.39 -4.41
CA SER A 87 -0.92 6.74 -4.91
C SER A 87 -1.43 7.71 -3.85
N ALA A 88 -0.90 8.94 -3.85
CA ALA A 88 -1.35 9.98 -2.93
C ALA A 88 -2.87 10.18 -2.98
N ILE A 89 -3.48 10.04 -4.17
CA ILE A 89 -4.93 10.09 -4.34
C ILE A 89 -5.67 8.91 -3.67
N GLU A 90 -5.12 7.70 -3.71
CA GLU A 90 -5.70 6.54 -3.02
C GLU A 90 -5.64 6.70 -1.49
N ASP A 91 -4.60 7.33 -0.96
CA ASP A 91 -4.50 7.61 0.48
C ASP A 91 -5.49 8.69 0.92
N ILE A 92 -5.70 9.74 0.10
CA ILE A 92 -6.77 10.72 0.34
C ILE A 92 -8.14 10.05 0.35
N ILE A 93 -8.42 9.20 -0.65
CA ILE A 93 -9.69 8.48 -0.74
C ILE A 93 -9.88 7.60 0.49
N ALA A 94 -8.84 6.84 0.89
CA ALA A 94 -8.90 5.98 2.07
C ALA A 94 -9.15 6.78 3.36
N LEU A 95 -8.53 7.96 3.51
CA LEU A 95 -8.74 8.85 4.65
C LEU A 95 -10.18 9.36 4.72
N ILE A 96 -10.74 9.80 3.59
CA ILE A 96 -12.13 10.27 3.53
C ILE A 96 -13.11 9.12 3.81
N VAL A 97 -12.88 7.94 3.25
CA VAL A 97 -13.71 6.75 3.49
C VAL A 97 -13.72 6.38 4.98
N ALA A 98 -12.55 6.38 5.62
CA ALA A 98 -12.41 5.99 7.03
C ALA A 98 -13.07 6.98 7.99
N ASN A 99 -12.90 8.29 7.77
CA ASN A 99 -13.41 9.32 8.68
C ASN A 99 -14.85 9.75 8.39
N CYS A 100 -15.20 9.81 7.10
CA CYS A 100 -16.45 10.41 6.65
C CYS A 100 -17.47 9.33 6.18
N GLY A 101 -17.13 8.03 6.24
CA GLY A 101 -18.04 6.88 6.07
C GLY A 101 -18.63 6.68 4.67
N LYS A 102 -18.10 7.39 3.66
CA LYS A 102 -18.53 7.29 2.27
C LYS A 102 -17.88 6.11 1.58
N SER A 103 -18.49 5.62 0.49
CA SER A 103 -17.84 4.61 -0.34
C SER A 103 -16.65 5.22 -1.09
N ALA A 104 -15.66 4.40 -1.46
CA ALA A 104 -14.53 4.84 -2.27
C ALA A 104 -14.98 5.46 -3.60
N ARG A 105 -16.02 4.87 -4.23
CA ARG A 105 -16.59 5.36 -5.49
C ARG A 105 -17.21 6.75 -5.35
N ASP A 106 -18.00 6.97 -4.30
CA ASP A 106 -18.62 8.28 -4.06
C ASP A 106 -17.58 9.34 -3.73
N THR A 107 -16.54 8.94 -3.00
CA THR A 107 -15.40 9.81 -2.68
C THR A 107 -14.65 10.23 -3.95
N THR A 108 -14.32 9.28 -4.83
CA THR A 108 -13.69 9.60 -6.13
C THR A 108 -14.56 10.55 -6.96
N ALA A 109 -15.87 10.34 -7.00
CA ALA A 109 -16.78 11.22 -7.73
C ALA A 109 -16.81 12.64 -7.16
N LEU A 110 -16.80 12.79 -5.83
CA LEU A 110 -16.72 14.09 -5.17
C LEU A 110 -15.43 14.84 -5.48
N ILE A 111 -14.30 14.12 -5.46
CA ILE A 111 -12.99 14.70 -5.78
C ILE A 111 -12.94 15.15 -7.24
N ASN A 112 -13.37 14.31 -8.18
CA ASN A 112 -13.39 14.66 -9.60
C ASN A 112 -14.29 15.86 -9.87
N LYS A 113 -15.48 15.90 -9.25
CA LYS A 113 -16.38 17.05 -9.35
C LYS A 113 -15.74 18.32 -8.79
N LYS A 114 -14.99 18.20 -7.69
CA LYS A 114 -14.28 19.34 -7.10
C LYS A 114 -13.18 19.86 -8.02
N GLN A 115 -12.46 18.97 -8.69
CA GLN A 115 -11.44 19.33 -9.66
C GLN A 115 -12.05 20.04 -10.88
N GLU A 116 -13.16 19.53 -11.40
CA GLU A 116 -13.92 20.15 -12.49
C GLU A 116 -14.46 21.54 -12.10
N GLN A 117 -14.94 21.71 -10.86
CA GLN A 117 -15.35 23.01 -10.32
C GLN A 117 -14.21 24.04 -10.22
N LEU A 118 -12.97 23.58 -10.26
CA LEU A 118 -11.77 24.41 -10.25
C LEU A 118 -11.12 24.49 -11.65
N ASP A 119 -11.89 24.20 -12.70
CA ASP A 119 -11.49 24.25 -14.11
C ASP A 119 -10.20 23.45 -14.40
N ASP A 120 -9.99 22.33 -13.69
CA ASP A 120 -8.80 21.48 -13.79
C ASP A 120 -7.46 22.22 -13.57
N LEU A 121 -7.50 23.41 -12.94
CA LEU A 121 -6.32 24.22 -12.63
C LEU A 121 -5.47 23.63 -11.51
N VAL A 122 -6.00 22.64 -10.79
CA VAL A 122 -5.32 21.98 -9.67
C VAL A 122 -5.18 20.48 -9.92
N ASP A 123 -4.08 19.91 -9.45
CA ASP A 123 -3.88 18.46 -9.44
C ASP A 123 -5.01 17.76 -8.64
N ILE A 124 -5.36 16.54 -9.05
CA ILE A 124 -6.45 15.76 -8.44
C ILE A 124 -6.22 15.53 -6.94
N GLU A 125 -4.95 15.44 -6.50
CA GLU A 125 -4.59 15.35 -5.08
C GLU A 125 -4.93 16.63 -4.29
N VAL A 126 -4.78 17.81 -4.90
CA VAL A 126 -5.12 19.08 -4.26
C VAL A 126 -6.64 19.22 -4.16
N ALA A 127 -7.37 18.88 -5.24
CA ALA A 127 -8.84 18.79 -5.19
C ALA A 127 -9.29 17.79 -4.11
N GLY A 128 -8.59 16.67 -3.97
CA GLY A 128 -8.82 15.66 -2.94
C GLY A 128 -8.67 16.19 -1.51
N LEU A 129 -7.60 16.93 -1.23
CA LEU A 129 -7.38 17.57 0.07
C LEU A 129 -8.45 18.61 0.40
N LEU A 130 -8.86 19.42 -0.58
CA LEU A 130 -9.93 20.40 -0.40
C LEU A 130 -11.24 19.70 -0.06
N THR A 131 -11.59 18.63 -0.79
CA THR A 131 -12.77 17.81 -0.51
C THR A 131 -12.71 17.19 0.89
N ALA A 132 -11.56 16.65 1.31
CA ALA A 132 -11.39 16.11 2.65
C ALA A 132 -11.65 17.18 3.74
N ARG A 133 -11.09 18.38 3.55
CA ARG A 133 -11.28 19.50 4.48
C ARG A 133 -12.74 19.98 4.53
N GLU A 134 -13.43 20.04 3.39
CA GLU A 134 -14.85 20.41 3.33
C GLU A 134 -15.76 19.40 4.01
N LEU A 135 -15.37 18.12 4.00
CA LEU A 135 -16.07 17.06 4.72
C LEU A 135 -15.73 17.01 6.23
N GLY A 136 -14.83 17.89 6.71
CA GLY A 136 -14.40 17.93 8.10
C GLY A 136 -13.44 16.80 8.49
N CYS A 137 -12.87 16.10 7.51
CA CYS A 137 -11.87 15.06 7.71
C CYS A 137 -10.50 15.75 8.05
N ASP A 138 -9.76 15.23 9.05
CA ASP A 138 -8.41 15.72 9.41
C ASP A 138 -7.39 15.36 8.31
N ILE A 139 -6.70 16.36 7.78
CA ILE A 139 -5.75 16.21 6.66
C ILE A 139 -4.29 16.26 7.08
N ASP A 140 -3.97 16.53 8.36
CA ASP A 140 -2.59 16.74 8.82
C ASP A 140 -1.69 15.53 8.51
N LEU A 141 -2.24 14.32 8.60
CA LEU A 141 -1.53 13.07 8.32
C LEU A 141 -1.06 12.90 6.86
N ILE A 142 -1.70 13.59 5.92
CA ILE A 142 -1.42 13.46 4.48
C ILE A 142 -0.95 14.76 3.83
N TYR A 143 -1.12 15.90 4.54
CA TYR A 143 -0.81 17.23 4.04
C TYR A 143 0.66 17.35 3.64
N ASP A 144 1.59 17.01 4.52
CA ASP A 144 3.04 17.14 4.27
C ASP A 144 3.49 16.33 3.04
N ARG A 145 2.93 15.13 2.86
CA ARG A 145 3.26 14.26 1.73
C ARG A 145 2.79 14.87 0.41
N ILE A 146 1.58 15.44 0.37
CA ILE A 146 1.03 16.04 -0.85
C ILE A 146 1.67 17.40 -1.12
N HIS A 147 1.90 18.21 -0.08
CA HIS A 147 2.65 19.46 -0.17
C HIS A 147 4.00 19.21 -0.84
N ASN A 148 4.82 18.31 -0.29
CA ASN A 148 6.11 17.98 -0.89
C ASN A 148 5.99 17.47 -2.32
N LYS A 149 4.96 16.68 -2.64
CA LYS A 149 4.75 16.18 -4.02
C LYS A 149 4.43 17.31 -5.01
N VAL A 150 3.54 18.25 -4.64
CA VAL A 150 3.13 19.36 -5.51
C VAL A 150 4.28 20.35 -5.70
N PHE A 151 4.99 20.69 -4.62
CA PHE A 151 6.08 21.67 -4.68
C PHE A 151 7.36 21.10 -5.30
N SER A 152 7.72 19.83 -5.06
CA SER A 152 8.88 19.22 -5.75
C SER A 152 8.67 19.02 -7.24
N LYS A 153 7.41 18.97 -7.72
CA LYS A 153 7.08 18.89 -9.15
C LYS A 153 7.33 20.21 -9.88
N GLN A 154 7.32 21.35 -9.17
CA GLN A 154 7.65 22.66 -9.74
C GLN A 154 9.17 22.84 -9.95
N GLU A 155 10.02 22.23 -9.12
CA GLU A 155 11.47 22.38 -9.23
C GLU A 155 12.11 21.58 -10.38
N MET A 156 11.43 20.56 -10.92
CA MET A 156 11.91 19.76 -12.07
C MET A 156 11.53 20.32 -13.45
N SER A 157 10.86 21.48 -13.49
CA SER A 157 10.38 22.11 -14.74
C SER A 157 11.10 23.42 -15.10
N THR A 158 12.26 23.69 -14.49
CA THR A 158 13.12 24.84 -14.80
C THR A 158 14.44 24.37 -15.40
#